data_AF-F3FKF8-F1
#
_entry.id   AF-F3FKF8-F1
#
_cell.length_a   1.000
_cell.length_b   1.000
_cell.length_c   1.000
_cell.angle_alpha   90.00
_cell.angle_beta   90.00
_cell.angle_gamma   90.00
#
_symmetry.space_group_name_H-M   'P 1'
#
loop_
_entity.id
_entity.type
_entity.pdbx_description
1 polymer ?
#
loop_
_entity_poly.entity_id
_entity_poly.type
_entity_poly.pdbx_seq_one_letter_code
_entity_poly.pdbx_strand_id
1 'polypeptide(L)'
;MNMSEWLEGLRKVDLSELDLNNLGSWPAAVKAIAGLLVAVTIFALGYFFFIQDLETQLESAQSSEVTLKEQFSNKAFQAANLEPYKKQMEEMENTFGALLRQLPSDTEVPGLLEDITRTGLGSGLEFEEIKLLPEAVQQFYIELPIQITVVGGYHDLATFVSGVASLPRIVTLHDFEIKPVDPKVPTKLRMSILAKTYRYNDEGLKK
;
A
#
# COMPACT_ATOMS: atom_id res chain seq x y z
N MET A 1 73.41 4.33 -28.36
CA MET A 1 73.04 5.71 -28.73
C MET A 1 73.06 6.52 -27.45
N ASN A 2 73.96 7.51 -27.37
CA ASN A 2 74.30 8.23 -26.15
C ASN A 2 73.14 9.13 -25.70
N MET A 3 72.67 8.94 -24.47
CA MET A 3 71.54 9.72 -23.91
C MET A 3 71.89 11.20 -23.71
N SER A 4 73.18 11.50 -23.58
CA SER A 4 73.74 12.86 -23.49
C SER A 4 73.61 13.65 -24.79
N GLU A 5 73.85 13.01 -25.95
CA GLU A 5 73.78 13.66 -27.28
C GLU A 5 72.35 14.06 -27.66
N TRP A 6 71.35 13.28 -27.24
CA TRP A 6 69.94 13.60 -27.45
C TRP A 6 69.46 14.75 -26.54
N LEU A 7 69.97 14.84 -25.31
CA LEU A 7 69.68 15.95 -24.38
C LEU A 7 70.30 17.27 -24.84
N GLU A 8 71.52 17.27 -25.36
CA GLU A 8 72.13 18.46 -25.98
C GLU A 8 71.37 18.93 -27.23
N GLY A 9 70.91 17.98 -28.05
CA GLY A 9 70.07 18.24 -29.22
C GLY A 9 68.71 18.86 -28.88
N LEU A 10 68.13 18.55 -27.71
CA LEU A 10 66.90 19.16 -27.21
C LEU A 10 67.12 20.57 -26.64
N ARG A 11 68.27 20.80 -26.01
CA ARG A 11 68.58 22.08 -25.35
C ARG A 11 68.92 23.21 -26.32
N LYS A 12 69.28 22.90 -27.57
CA LYS A 12 69.59 23.87 -28.64
C LYS A 12 68.42 24.22 -29.55
N VAL A 13 67.22 23.71 -29.26
CA VAL A 13 66.04 23.90 -30.12
C VAL A 13 65.16 25.00 -29.54
N ASP A 14 65.08 26.13 -30.24
CA ASP A 14 64.15 27.21 -29.92
C ASP A 14 62.72 26.83 -30.32
N LEU A 15 61.84 26.72 -29.32
CA LEU A 15 60.45 26.29 -29.49
C LEU A 15 59.60 27.29 -30.32
N SER A 16 60.12 28.49 -30.56
CA SER A 16 59.48 29.58 -31.32
C SER A 16 59.68 29.52 -32.85
N GLU A 17 60.62 28.71 -33.36
CA GLU A 17 60.82 28.50 -34.81
C GLU A 17 60.13 27.23 -35.35
N LEU A 18 59.37 26.52 -34.51
CA LEU A 18 58.62 25.33 -34.90
C LEU A 18 57.39 25.73 -35.72
N ASP A 19 57.57 25.78 -37.05
CA ASP A 19 56.49 26.00 -38.00
C ASP A 19 55.62 24.73 -38.16
N LEU A 20 54.34 24.83 -37.80
CA LEU A 20 53.34 23.77 -37.93
C LEU A 20 53.04 23.41 -39.39
N ASN A 21 53.38 24.28 -40.35
CA ASN A 21 53.21 24.00 -41.78
C ASN A 21 54.35 23.16 -42.38
N ASN A 22 55.48 22.98 -41.65
CA ASN A 22 56.61 22.16 -42.12
C ASN A 22 57.10 21.18 -41.06
N LEU A 23 56.21 20.26 -40.66
CA LEU A 23 56.50 19.16 -39.71
C LEU A 23 57.68 18.27 -40.12
N GLY A 24 58.05 18.28 -41.41
CA GLY A 24 59.16 17.52 -41.97
C GLY A 24 60.55 18.05 -41.60
N SER A 25 60.70 19.32 -41.20
CA SER A 25 62.01 19.93 -40.89
C SER A 25 62.43 19.80 -39.42
N TRP A 26 61.57 19.25 -38.54
CA TRP A 26 61.86 19.18 -37.11
C TRP A 26 63.07 18.29 -36.78
N PRO A 27 63.85 18.62 -35.74
CA PRO A 27 64.93 17.77 -35.23
C PRO A 27 64.43 16.36 -34.90
N ALA A 28 65.24 15.34 -35.18
CA ALA A 28 64.85 13.94 -35.02
C ALA A 28 64.38 13.59 -33.58
N ALA A 29 64.96 14.23 -32.56
CA ALA A 29 64.56 14.08 -31.16
C ALA A 29 63.13 14.59 -30.91
N VAL A 30 62.77 15.75 -31.46
CA VAL A 30 61.44 16.36 -31.30
C VAL A 30 60.38 15.54 -32.04
N LYS A 31 60.70 15.01 -33.23
CA LYS A 31 59.81 14.09 -33.97
C LYS A 31 59.52 12.81 -33.20
N ALA A 32 60.53 12.23 -32.55
CA ALA A 32 60.36 11.02 -31.75
C ALA A 32 59.47 11.25 -30.51
N ILE A 33 59.67 12.38 -29.81
CA ILE A 33 58.83 12.76 -28.67
C ILE A 33 57.39 13.03 -29.12
N ALA A 34 57.20 13.82 -30.19
CA ALA A 34 55.87 14.13 -30.71
C ALA A 34 55.14 12.86 -31.18
N GLY A 35 55.83 11.96 -31.88
CA GLY A 35 55.28 10.66 -32.29
C GLY A 35 54.88 9.79 -31.10
N LEU A 36 55.71 9.74 -30.05
CA LEU A 36 55.40 9.01 -28.83
C LEU A 36 54.21 9.62 -28.07
N LEU A 37 54.12 10.95 -28.02
CA LEU A 37 53.02 11.67 -27.37
C LEU A 37 51.70 11.39 -28.13
N VAL A 38 51.71 11.44 -29.45
CA VAL A 38 50.55 11.06 -30.29
C VAL A 38 50.18 9.59 -30.08
N ALA A 39 51.14 8.67 -30.05
CA ALA A 39 50.86 7.25 -29.81
C ALA A 39 50.21 7.02 -28.42
N VAL A 40 50.77 7.61 -27.36
CA VAL A 40 50.20 7.53 -26.00
C VAL A 40 48.80 8.13 -25.97
N THR A 41 48.57 9.24 -26.69
CA THR A 41 47.26 9.90 -26.76
C THR A 41 46.23 9.00 -27.44
N ILE A 42 46.60 8.34 -28.55
CA ILE A 42 45.72 7.40 -29.26
C ILE A 42 45.39 6.19 -28.38
N PHE A 43 46.37 5.63 -27.67
CA PHE A 43 46.13 4.50 -26.75
C PHE A 43 45.27 4.89 -25.55
N ALA A 44 45.51 6.07 -24.96
CA ALA A 44 44.71 6.57 -23.85
C ALA A 44 43.26 6.82 -24.29
N LEU A 45 43.05 7.50 -25.43
CA LEU A 45 41.71 7.72 -25.98
C LEU A 45 41.02 6.40 -26.34
N GLY A 46 41.73 5.45 -26.94
CA GLY A 46 41.19 4.12 -27.25
C GLY A 46 40.76 3.38 -25.99
N TYR A 47 41.57 3.40 -24.93
CA TYR A 47 41.23 2.78 -23.65
C TYR A 47 40.02 3.44 -22.99
N PHE A 48 40.02 4.78 -22.86
CA PHE A 48 38.92 5.51 -22.22
C PHE A 48 37.60 5.40 -22.99
N PHE A 49 37.61 5.47 -24.32
CA PHE A 49 36.37 5.42 -25.10
C PHE A 49 35.80 4.02 -25.27
N PHE A 50 36.63 2.98 -25.44
CA PHE A 50 36.12 1.63 -25.69
C PHE A 50 35.97 0.78 -24.44
N ILE A 51 36.90 0.84 -23.49
CA ILE A 51 36.92 -0.14 -22.38
C ILE A 51 35.99 0.29 -21.25
N GLN A 52 35.88 1.58 -20.97
CA GLN A 52 35.01 2.09 -19.91
C GLN A 52 33.53 1.77 -20.18
N ASP A 53 33.08 1.84 -21.44
CA ASP A 53 31.69 1.52 -21.80
C ASP A 53 31.39 0.01 -21.73
N LEU A 54 32.39 -0.84 -21.99
CA LEU A 54 32.23 -2.29 -21.84
C LEU A 54 32.14 -2.71 -20.37
N GLU A 55 32.93 -2.08 -19.49
CA GLU A 55 32.88 -2.35 -18.05
C GLU A 55 31.54 -1.94 -17.43
N THR A 56 31.01 -0.76 -17.79
CA THR A 56 29.70 -0.31 -17.29
C THR A 56 28.55 -1.16 -17.80
N GLN A 57 28.60 -1.61 -19.07
CA GLN A 57 27.62 -2.55 -19.60
C GLN A 57 27.68 -3.91 -18.90
N LEU A 58 28.88 -4.40 -18.59
CA LEU A 58 29.06 -5.66 -17.86
C LEU A 58 28.48 -5.58 -16.45
N GLU A 59 28.76 -4.49 -15.71
CA GLU A 59 28.25 -4.29 -14.35
C GLU A 59 26.72 -4.14 -14.32
N SER A 60 26.15 -3.42 -15.30
CA SER A 60 24.71 -3.29 -15.49
C SER A 60 24.05 -4.66 -15.82
N ALA A 61 24.69 -5.46 -16.67
CA ALA A 61 24.21 -6.80 -16.99
C ALA A 61 24.27 -7.74 -15.77
N GLN A 62 25.35 -7.71 -14.99
CA GLN A 62 25.50 -8.54 -13.79
C GLN A 62 24.50 -8.17 -12.69
N SER A 63 24.27 -6.89 -12.45
CA SER A 63 23.24 -6.44 -11.49
C SER A 63 21.83 -6.80 -11.95
N SER A 64 21.57 -6.71 -13.26
CA SER A 64 20.30 -7.16 -13.86
C SER A 64 20.11 -8.67 -13.72
N GLU A 65 21.17 -9.47 -13.87
CA GLU A 65 21.12 -10.93 -13.69
C GLU A 65 20.73 -11.31 -12.26
N VAL A 66 21.37 -10.71 -11.26
CA VAL A 66 21.08 -10.99 -9.83
C VAL A 66 19.62 -10.67 -9.51
N THR A 67 19.14 -9.50 -9.95
CA THR A 67 17.75 -9.08 -9.70
C THR A 67 16.74 -9.97 -10.42
N LEU A 68 16.98 -10.35 -11.68
CA LEU A 68 16.10 -11.28 -12.41
C LEU A 68 16.06 -12.66 -11.74
N LYS A 69 17.19 -13.16 -11.27
CA LYS A 69 17.29 -14.47 -10.61
C LYS A 69 16.53 -14.49 -9.29
N GLU A 70 16.63 -13.42 -8.49
CA GLU A 70 15.86 -13.27 -7.26
C GLU A 70 14.36 -13.19 -7.54
N GLN A 71 13.95 -12.38 -8.52
CA GLN A 71 12.54 -12.28 -8.93
C GLN A 71 11.99 -13.63 -9.41
N PHE A 72 12.77 -14.37 -10.19
CA PHE A 72 12.38 -15.70 -10.66
C PHE A 72 12.22 -16.67 -9.49
N SER A 73 13.18 -16.72 -8.56
CA SER A 73 13.11 -17.59 -7.38
C SER A 73 11.87 -17.29 -6.53
N ASN A 74 11.58 -16.01 -6.28
CA ASN A 74 10.42 -15.60 -5.50
C ASN A 74 9.10 -15.98 -6.20
N LYS A 75 9.00 -15.74 -7.51
CA LYS A 75 7.80 -16.13 -8.29
C LYS A 75 7.64 -17.64 -8.41
N ALA A 76 8.73 -18.38 -8.57
CA ALA A 76 8.71 -19.84 -8.61
C ALA A 76 8.24 -20.44 -7.27
N PHE A 77 8.70 -19.89 -6.15
CA PHE A 77 8.26 -20.29 -4.81
C PHE A 77 6.76 -19.99 -4.60
N GLN A 78 6.29 -18.81 -5.01
CA GLN A 78 4.88 -18.45 -4.93
C GLN A 78 4.00 -19.35 -5.81
N ALA A 79 4.43 -19.63 -7.04
CA ALA A 79 3.71 -20.52 -7.95
C ALA A 79 3.66 -21.97 -7.46
N ALA A 80 4.76 -22.49 -6.90
CA ALA A 80 4.81 -23.84 -6.35
C ALA A 80 3.87 -24.04 -5.15
N ASN A 81 3.68 -23.00 -4.34
CA ASN A 81 2.83 -23.05 -3.14
C ASN A 81 1.40 -22.54 -3.38
N LEU A 82 1.06 -22.14 -4.60
CA LEU A 82 -0.25 -21.57 -4.93
C LEU A 82 -1.39 -22.57 -4.70
N GLU A 83 -1.22 -23.82 -5.11
CA GLU A 83 -2.26 -24.85 -4.98
C GLU A 83 -2.56 -25.21 -3.51
N PRO A 84 -1.55 -25.45 -2.64
CA PRO A 84 -1.79 -25.57 -1.19
C PRO A 84 -2.50 -24.36 -0.58
N TYR A 85 -2.11 -23.13 -0.98
CA TYR A 85 -2.70 -21.90 -0.45
C TYR A 85 -4.17 -21.74 -0.85
N LYS A 86 -4.52 -22.07 -2.10
CA LYS A 86 -5.91 -22.09 -2.57
C LYS A 86 -6.76 -23.09 -1.79
N LYS A 87 -6.24 -24.30 -1.54
CA LYS A 87 -6.94 -25.32 -0.75
C LYS A 87 -7.18 -24.85 0.69
N GLN A 88 -6.20 -24.21 1.32
CA GLN A 88 -6.38 -23.63 2.65
C GLN A 88 -7.43 -22.51 2.65
N MET A 89 -7.47 -21.68 1.61
CA MET A 89 -8.50 -20.65 1.46
C MET A 89 -9.90 -21.27 1.34
N GLU A 90 -10.06 -22.29 0.50
CA GLU A 90 -11.33 -23.01 0.32
C GLU A 90 -11.79 -23.70 1.62
N GLU A 91 -10.86 -24.33 2.36
CA GLU A 91 -11.16 -24.92 3.66
C GLU A 91 -11.58 -23.87 4.70
N MET A 92 -10.92 -22.70 4.69
CA MET A 92 -11.27 -21.58 5.55
C MET A 92 -12.65 -20.99 5.19
N GLU A 93 -12.95 -20.82 3.91
CA GLU A 93 -14.27 -20.36 3.42
C GLU A 93 -15.37 -21.35 3.79
N ASN A 94 -15.13 -22.66 3.65
CA ASN A 94 -16.09 -23.70 4.02
C ASN A 94 -16.35 -23.72 5.53
N THR A 95 -15.30 -23.62 6.34
CA THR A 95 -15.40 -23.57 7.81
C THR A 95 -16.15 -22.31 8.25
N PHE A 96 -15.82 -21.17 7.63
CA PHE A 96 -16.49 -19.91 7.88
C PHE A 96 -17.98 -19.96 7.49
N GLY A 97 -18.31 -20.51 6.32
CA GLY A 97 -19.69 -20.72 5.89
C GLY A 97 -20.47 -21.66 6.82
N ALA A 98 -19.83 -22.69 7.36
CA ALA A 98 -20.46 -23.58 8.35
C ALA A 98 -20.77 -22.86 9.67
N LEU A 99 -19.87 -21.99 10.14
CA LEU A 99 -20.10 -21.14 11.31
C LEU A 99 -21.21 -20.12 11.07
N LEU A 100 -21.28 -19.52 9.87
CA LEU A 100 -22.35 -18.61 9.49
C LEU A 100 -23.72 -19.30 9.44
N ARG A 101 -23.79 -20.57 9.01
CA ARG A 101 -25.04 -21.36 9.02
C ARG A 101 -25.52 -21.72 10.43
N GLN A 102 -24.66 -21.62 11.44
CA GLN A 102 -25.07 -21.74 12.84
C GLN A 102 -25.70 -20.43 13.36
N LEU A 103 -25.60 -19.33 12.63
CA LEU A 103 -26.36 -18.12 12.91
C LEU A 103 -27.81 -18.35 12.45
N PRO A 104 -28.82 -18.01 13.27
CA PRO A 104 -30.22 -18.20 12.91
C PRO A 104 -30.54 -17.51 11.57
N SER A 105 -31.18 -18.25 10.67
CA SER A 105 -31.42 -17.89 9.27
C SER A 105 -32.53 -16.87 9.06
N ASP A 106 -33.44 -16.72 10.03
CA ASP A 106 -34.60 -15.83 9.91
C ASP A 106 -34.44 -14.55 10.72
N THR A 107 -34.57 -13.43 10.02
CA THR A 107 -34.70 -12.09 10.61
C THR A 107 -35.95 -12.00 11.46
N GLU A 108 -35.80 -12.11 12.77
CA GLU A 108 -36.79 -11.65 13.73
C GLU A 108 -36.78 -10.10 13.88
N VAL A 109 -36.75 -9.38 12.75
CA VAL A 109 -36.70 -7.90 12.72
C VAL A 109 -37.89 -7.27 13.46
N PRO A 110 -39.14 -7.76 13.31
CA PRO A 110 -40.26 -7.26 14.11
C PRO A 110 -40.05 -7.47 15.62
N GLY A 111 -39.52 -8.62 16.02
CA GLY A 111 -39.24 -8.94 17.42
C GLY A 111 -38.11 -8.09 18.00
N LEU A 112 -37.07 -7.80 17.22
CA LEU A 112 -35.99 -6.91 17.64
C LEU A 112 -36.51 -5.48 17.88
N LEU A 113 -37.36 -4.95 17.00
CA LEU A 113 -37.96 -3.64 17.18
C LEU A 113 -38.82 -3.58 18.45
N GLU A 114 -39.59 -4.63 18.73
CA GLU A 114 -40.38 -4.73 19.96
C GLU A 114 -39.49 -4.79 21.20
N ASP A 115 -38.42 -5.59 21.18
CA ASP A 115 -37.47 -5.72 22.28
C ASP A 115 -36.73 -4.41 22.56
N ILE A 116 -36.29 -3.69 21.52
CA ILE A 116 -35.67 -2.37 21.63
C ILE A 116 -36.66 -1.37 22.20
N THR A 117 -37.89 -1.34 21.68
CA THR A 117 -38.92 -0.40 22.13
C THR A 117 -39.27 -0.65 23.60
N ARG A 118 -39.45 -1.92 23.99
CA ARG A 118 -39.71 -2.32 25.38
C ARG A 118 -38.56 -1.95 26.31
N THR A 119 -37.31 -2.12 25.86
CA THR A 119 -36.12 -1.72 26.62
C THR A 119 -36.07 -0.21 26.82
N GLY A 120 -36.36 0.58 25.78
CA GLY A 120 -36.37 2.04 25.89
C GLY A 120 -37.50 2.57 26.77
N LEU A 121 -38.71 2.02 26.63
CA LEU A 121 -39.84 2.36 27.51
C LEU A 121 -39.59 1.96 28.96
N GLY A 122 -38.96 0.80 29.19
CA GLY A 122 -38.56 0.33 30.52
C GLY A 122 -37.51 1.22 31.21
N SER A 123 -36.65 1.87 30.43
CA SER A 123 -35.70 2.89 30.91
C SER A 123 -36.33 4.28 31.07
N GLY A 124 -37.62 4.48 30.73
CA GLY A 124 -38.27 5.79 30.80
C GLY A 124 -37.92 6.74 29.65
N LEU A 125 -37.44 6.21 28.52
CA LEU A 125 -37.14 7.01 27.33
C LEU A 125 -38.37 7.24 26.46
N GLU A 126 -38.43 8.42 25.86
CA GLU A 126 -39.42 8.80 24.85
C GLU A 126 -38.83 8.56 23.45
N PHE A 127 -39.44 7.70 22.64
CA PHE A 127 -39.02 7.51 21.25
C PHE A 127 -39.59 8.61 20.37
N GLU A 128 -38.72 9.33 19.64
CA GLU A 128 -39.12 10.31 18.64
C GLU A 128 -39.23 9.66 17.24
N GLU A 129 -38.26 8.83 16.86
CA GLU A 129 -38.21 8.23 15.54
C GLU A 129 -37.49 6.87 15.57
N ILE A 130 -38.04 5.89 14.84
CA ILE A 130 -37.35 4.65 14.50
C ILE A 130 -37.46 4.47 12.99
N LYS A 131 -36.32 4.54 12.30
CA LYS A 131 -36.27 4.51 10.84
C LYS A 131 -35.42 3.35 10.36
N LEU A 132 -36.04 2.44 9.62
CA LEU A 132 -35.34 1.37 8.92
C LEU A 132 -34.67 1.97 7.68
N LEU A 133 -33.36 1.75 7.56
CA LEU A 133 -32.58 2.16 6.40
C LEU A 133 -32.53 1.00 5.39
N PRO A 134 -32.18 1.27 4.12
CA PRO A 134 -31.99 0.22 3.12
C PRO A 134 -30.98 -0.83 3.59
N GLU A 135 -31.28 -2.09 3.30
CA GLU A 135 -30.36 -3.19 3.56
C GLU A 135 -29.06 -2.99 2.77
N ALA A 136 -27.92 -3.22 3.44
CA ALA A 136 -26.62 -3.25 2.79
C ALA A 136 -26.18 -4.70 2.61
N VAL A 137 -26.10 -5.12 1.36
CA VAL A 137 -25.72 -6.48 0.99
C VAL A 137 -24.20 -6.59 0.99
N GLN A 138 -23.67 -7.46 1.86
CA GLN A 138 -22.28 -7.86 1.87
C GLN A 138 -22.14 -9.27 1.28
N GLN A 139 -20.91 -9.72 1.07
CA GLN A 139 -20.65 -11.02 0.43
C GLN A 139 -21.26 -12.22 1.17
N PHE A 140 -21.31 -12.17 2.50
CA PHE A 140 -21.70 -13.30 3.34
C PHE A 140 -22.92 -13.02 4.24
N TYR A 141 -23.26 -11.75 4.41
CA TYR A 141 -24.34 -11.31 5.27
C TYR A 141 -25.00 -10.07 4.70
N ILE A 142 -26.21 -9.79 5.16
CA ILE A 142 -26.95 -8.57 4.85
C ILE A 142 -27.15 -7.83 6.16
N GLU A 143 -26.72 -6.58 6.20
CA GLU A 143 -26.95 -5.70 7.34
C GLU A 143 -28.24 -4.91 7.13
N LEU A 144 -29.07 -4.85 8.17
CA LEU A 144 -30.24 -3.96 8.23
C LEU A 144 -29.94 -2.85 9.25
N PRO A 145 -29.61 -1.63 8.79
CA PRO A 145 -29.39 -0.50 9.69
C PRO A 145 -30.72 0.11 10.13
N ILE A 146 -30.82 0.46 11.42
CA ILE A 146 -31.99 1.03 12.06
C ILE A 146 -31.54 2.28 12.80
N GLN A 147 -31.97 3.45 12.34
CA GLN A 147 -31.74 4.71 13.02
C GLN A 147 -32.77 4.90 14.13
N ILE A 148 -32.31 5.14 15.35
CA ILE A 148 -33.17 5.31 16.53
C ILE A 148 -32.90 6.68 17.14
N THR A 149 -33.96 7.47 17.33
CA THR A 149 -33.92 8.76 18.03
C THR A 149 -34.77 8.68 19.29
N VAL A 150 -34.15 8.87 20.44
CA VAL A 150 -34.77 8.80 21.77
C VAL A 150 -34.44 10.03 22.60
N VAL A 151 -35.32 10.38 23.53
CA VAL A 151 -35.16 11.50 24.46
C VAL A 151 -35.33 11.03 25.90
N GLY A 152 -34.43 11.47 26.79
CA GLY A 152 -34.52 11.17 28.21
C GLY A 152 -33.36 11.71 29.03
N GLY A 153 -33.19 11.20 30.25
CA GLY A 153 -32.04 11.52 31.10
C GLY A 153 -30.77 10.81 30.64
N TYR A 154 -29.60 11.34 30.99
CA TYR A 154 -28.32 10.72 30.64
C TYR A 154 -28.19 9.27 31.14
N HIS A 155 -28.67 9.00 32.36
CA HIS A 155 -28.60 7.66 32.95
C HIS A 155 -29.54 6.67 32.25
N ASP A 156 -30.72 7.13 31.86
CA ASP A 156 -31.72 6.32 31.15
C ASP A 156 -31.21 5.93 29.76
N LEU A 157 -30.52 6.86 29.08
CA LEU A 157 -29.85 6.61 27.80
C LEU A 157 -28.77 5.53 27.93
N ALA A 158 -27.93 5.60 28.97
CA ALA A 158 -26.90 4.60 29.21
C ALA A 158 -27.49 3.22 29.55
N THR A 159 -28.56 3.19 30.34
CA THR A 159 -29.29 1.96 30.68
C THR A 159 -29.92 1.33 29.43
N PHE A 160 -30.50 2.15 28.55
CA PHE A 160 -31.03 1.69 27.26
C PHE A 160 -29.95 1.08 26.36
N VAL A 161 -28.82 1.77 26.15
CA VAL A 161 -27.71 1.25 25.33
C VAL A 161 -27.20 -0.08 25.89
N SER A 162 -27.05 -0.17 27.22
CA SER A 162 -26.60 -1.40 27.89
C SER A 162 -27.61 -2.53 27.77
N GLY A 163 -28.92 -2.21 27.88
CA GLY A 163 -30.01 -3.17 27.73
C GLY A 163 -30.09 -3.72 26.32
N VAL A 164 -30.00 -2.86 25.30
CA VAL A 164 -30.00 -3.27 23.89
C VAL A 164 -28.78 -4.14 23.57
N ALA A 165 -27.60 -3.78 24.07
CA ALA A 165 -26.39 -4.59 23.91
C ALA A 165 -26.45 -5.96 24.61
N SER A 166 -27.35 -6.12 25.59
CA SER A 166 -27.54 -7.37 26.35
C SER A 166 -28.69 -8.24 25.83
N LEU A 167 -29.36 -7.83 24.74
CA LEU A 167 -30.42 -8.64 24.14
C LEU A 167 -29.86 -9.99 23.65
N PRO A 168 -30.63 -11.09 23.72
CA PRO A 168 -30.23 -12.40 23.21
C PRO A 168 -30.30 -12.45 21.66
N ARG A 169 -29.83 -11.40 20.99
CA ARG A 169 -29.90 -11.17 19.55
C ARG A 169 -28.61 -10.50 19.08
N ILE A 170 -28.26 -10.70 17.81
CA ILE A 170 -27.07 -10.08 17.20
C ILE A 170 -27.41 -8.64 16.80
N VAL A 171 -27.23 -7.72 17.73
CA VAL A 171 -27.38 -6.28 17.49
C VAL A 171 -26.08 -5.58 17.82
N THR A 172 -25.66 -4.67 16.95
CA THR A 172 -24.50 -3.82 17.18
C THR A 172 -24.94 -2.37 17.13
N LEU A 173 -24.30 -1.53 17.94
CA LEU A 173 -24.62 -0.13 18.08
C LEU A 173 -23.43 0.70 17.58
N HIS A 174 -23.71 1.67 16.73
CA HIS A 174 -22.73 2.50 16.03
C HIS A 174 -23.14 3.97 16.12
N ASP A 175 -22.14 4.84 15.98
CA ASP A 175 -22.30 6.27 15.68
C ASP A 175 -23.42 6.97 16.47
N PHE A 176 -23.29 6.97 17.80
CA PHE A 176 -24.24 7.68 18.64
C PHE A 176 -23.89 9.17 18.76
N GLU A 177 -24.91 10.02 18.72
CA GLU A 177 -24.82 11.45 18.97
C GLU A 177 -25.80 11.85 20.07
N ILE A 178 -25.35 12.61 21.06
CA ILE A 178 -26.18 13.09 22.17
C ILE A 178 -26.15 14.61 22.21
N LYS A 179 -27.33 15.23 22.19
CA LYS A 179 -27.51 16.69 22.25
C LYS A 179 -28.59 17.06 23.27
N PRO A 180 -28.47 18.17 24.00
CA PRO A 180 -29.58 18.67 24.82
C PRO A 180 -30.76 19.06 23.92
N VAL A 181 -31.98 18.74 24.37
CA VAL A 181 -33.20 19.12 23.64
C VAL A 181 -33.39 20.63 23.65
N ASP A 182 -33.16 21.26 24.80
CA ASP A 182 -33.09 22.71 24.97
C ASP A 182 -31.71 23.08 25.51
N PRO A 183 -30.91 23.90 24.80
CA PRO A 183 -29.60 24.36 25.27
C PRO A 183 -29.62 25.13 26.59
N LYS A 184 -30.77 25.68 27.00
CA LYS A 184 -30.91 26.47 28.23
C LYS A 184 -31.23 25.64 29.46
N VAL A 185 -31.75 24.42 29.28
CA VAL A 185 -32.18 23.52 30.37
C VAL A 185 -31.74 22.09 30.05
N PRO A 186 -30.54 21.66 30.51
CA PRO A 186 -29.96 20.37 30.13
C PRO A 186 -30.53 19.20 30.95
N THR A 187 -31.86 19.14 31.11
CA THR A 187 -32.52 18.06 31.86
C THR A 187 -32.88 16.88 30.97
N LYS A 188 -33.24 17.13 29.70
CA LYS A 188 -33.52 16.09 28.70
C LYS A 188 -32.49 16.15 27.58
N LEU A 189 -31.94 14.99 27.24
CA LEU A 189 -30.99 14.78 26.15
C LEU A 189 -31.67 13.97 25.05
N ARG A 190 -31.46 14.38 23.80
CA ARG A 190 -31.80 13.62 22.60
C ARG A 190 -30.58 12.82 22.17
N MET A 191 -30.75 11.51 22.04
CA MET A 191 -29.75 10.61 21.48
C MET A 191 -30.23 10.05 20.15
N SER A 192 -29.36 10.16 19.15
CA SER A 192 -29.51 9.49 17.86
C SER A 192 -28.47 8.39 17.79
N ILE A 193 -28.87 7.14 17.52
CA ILE A 193 -27.96 5.98 17.47
C ILE A 193 -28.31 5.05 16.31
N LEU A 194 -27.29 4.47 15.68
CA LEU A 194 -27.45 3.51 14.59
C LEU A 194 -27.32 2.08 15.13
N ALA A 195 -28.42 1.33 15.14
CA ALA A 195 -28.40 -0.10 15.42
C ALA A 195 -28.30 -0.90 14.12
N LYS A 196 -27.48 -1.95 14.10
CA LYS A 196 -27.39 -2.88 12.96
C LYS A 196 -27.67 -4.30 13.42
N THR A 197 -28.56 -4.97 12.68
CA THR A 197 -28.78 -6.42 12.78
C THR A 197 -28.34 -7.10 11.50
N TYR A 198 -28.06 -8.39 11.58
CA TYR A 198 -27.42 -9.16 10.51
C TYR A 198 -28.23 -10.41 10.19
N ARG A 199 -28.27 -10.75 8.90
CA ARG A 199 -28.80 -12.02 8.41
C ARG A 199 -27.87 -12.65 7.40
N TYR A 200 -27.94 -13.96 7.26
CA TYR A 200 -27.15 -14.69 6.27
C TYR A 200 -27.53 -14.25 4.85
N ASN A 201 -26.54 -14.09 3.98
CA ASN A 201 -26.75 -13.87 2.55
C ASN A 201 -26.62 -15.20 1.81
N ASP A 202 -27.76 -15.78 1.43
CA ASP A 202 -27.86 -17.03 0.65
C ASP A 202 -27.66 -16.82 -0.86
N GLU A 203 -27.93 -15.62 -1.36
CA GLU A 203 -27.82 -15.28 -2.80
C GLU A 203 -26.42 -14.78 -3.22
N GLY A 204 -25.55 -14.43 -2.28
CA GLY A 204 -24.23 -13.84 -2.55
C GLY A 204 -24.31 -12.44 -3.17
N LEU A 205 -23.18 -11.88 -3.64
CA LEU A 205 -23.19 -10.62 -4.38
C LEU A 205 -23.68 -10.88 -5.81
N LYS A 206 -24.88 -10.40 -6.14
CA LYS A 206 -25.33 -10.32 -7.54
C LYS A 206 -24.40 -9.35 -8.28
N LYS A 207 -23.55 -9.90 -9.16
CA LYS A 207 -22.64 -9.15 -10.05
C LYS A 207 -23.41 -8.25 -11.01
#